data_AF-A0A3D0GK54-F1
#
_entry.id   AF-A0A3D0GK54-F1
#
_cell.length_a   1.000
_cell.length_b   1.000
_cell.length_c   1.000
_cell.angle_alpha   90.00
_cell.angle_beta   90.00
_cell.angle_gamma   90.00
#
_symmetry.space_group_name_H-M   'P 1'
#
loop_
_entity.id
_entity.type
_entity.pdbx_description
1 polymer ?
#
loop_
_entity_poly.entity_id
_entity_poly.type
_entity_poly.pdbx_seq_one_letter_code
_entity_poly.pdbx_strand_id
1 'polypeptide(L)'
;MNTHNSRNRLQDGGLIGVSAACIYVLLALFTYDPSDGAWSTSGTNDGPTNAAGVFGAYIADLSFSMVGYWAYAVPILLAAKTLQIIFDRGARTDFSRELMAWRALGLVLIVVSGTALAALNQTVLVSLPQGSGGIAGVVVGSAFEQWFSRIGARVLLVALFLFGISVFTGLSWLRMMDLVGSATVKAFVTSRRWIISRLDARREKKAKQQAHDIRKFEIQQHVEVQKQRVPPKIKAPTKPIETSERAEKEKQVALFKDVAPSGSLPELELLDAAKRDPSRGYSQEALEALSRLLELKLKDFGITAEVVSVYPGPVITRFEIQPAPGIKVSRISNLAKDLARSLAVISVRVVEVIPGKSVVGIEIPNEDREIVNFRDVLSSRAFDAAKSPLTLALGHDISGQPVVADLAKMPHLLVAGTTGAGKSVGVNAMLLSLLYKCTPADVRLLLVDPKMLELSVYDGIPHLLTPVITDMKDAANGLRWCVAEMERRYKVMASLGVRNLSGYNRKIEDAKRAGEPIADPTWKPRTDVIFADEEQTAPMLEPLPAIV
;
A
#
# COMPACT_ATOMS: atom_id res chain seq x y z
N MET A 1 46.42 -66.47 10.61
CA MET A 1 46.25 -65.02 10.83
C MET A 1 47.57 -64.20 10.85
N ASN A 2 48.74 -64.77 10.49
CA ASN A 2 50.04 -64.08 10.56
C ASN A 2 50.73 -63.76 9.21
N THR A 3 50.22 -64.24 8.07
CA THR A 3 50.84 -64.00 6.75
C THR A 3 50.43 -62.66 6.09
N HIS A 4 49.32 -62.05 6.52
CA HIS A 4 48.88 -60.76 5.99
C HIS A 4 49.59 -59.55 6.62
N ASN A 5 49.89 -59.62 7.92
CA ASN A 5 50.62 -58.53 8.61
C ASN A 5 52.10 -58.46 8.22
N SER A 6 52.74 -59.59 7.87
CA SER A 6 54.12 -59.59 7.39
C SER A 6 54.25 -58.94 6.00
N ARG A 7 53.28 -59.19 5.10
CA ARG A 7 53.26 -58.65 3.73
C ARG A 7 53.12 -57.12 3.70
N ASN A 8 52.33 -56.52 4.61
CA ASN A 8 52.20 -55.07 4.69
C ASN A 8 53.44 -54.39 5.28
N ARG A 9 54.10 -55.02 6.28
CA ARG A 9 55.36 -54.49 6.86
C ARG A 9 56.53 -54.54 5.86
N LEU A 10 56.59 -55.59 5.04
CA LEU A 10 57.58 -55.70 3.95
C LEU A 10 57.35 -54.63 2.86
N GLN A 11 56.09 -54.31 2.55
CA GLN A 11 55.75 -53.25 1.59
C GLN A 11 56.08 -51.86 2.15
N ASP A 12 55.71 -51.57 3.39
CA ASP A 12 56.04 -50.30 4.04
C ASP A 12 57.57 -50.13 4.20
N GLY A 13 58.29 -51.19 4.57
CA GLY A 13 59.76 -51.20 4.59
C GLY A 13 60.37 -50.97 3.20
N GLY A 14 59.78 -51.54 2.15
CA GLY A 14 60.17 -51.31 0.76
C GLY A 14 59.96 -49.87 0.30
N LEU A 15 58.82 -49.25 0.65
CA LEU A 15 58.53 -47.84 0.31
C LEU A 15 59.47 -46.87 1.04
N ILE A 16 59.78 -47.15 2.31
CA ILE A 16 60.77 -46.38 3.08
C ILE A 16 62.16 -46.53 2.45
N GLY A 17 62.57 -47.76 2.09
CA GLY A 17 63.85 -48.03 1.44
C GLY A 17 64.01 -47.31 0.10
N VAL A 18 62.98 -47.36 -0.76
CA VAL A 18 62.97 -46.64 -2.06
C VAL A 18 63.01 -45.12 -1.84
N SER A 19 62.28 -44.60 -0.86
CA SER A 19 62.29 -43.16 -0.55
C SER A 19 63.67 -42.68 -0.07
N ALA A 20 64.30 -43.43 0.84
CA ALA A 20 65.64 -43.15 1.33
C ALA A 20 66.69 -43.20 0.21
N ALA A 21 66.59 -44.21 -0.68
CA ALA A 21 67.44 -44.31 -1.85
C ALA A 21 67.26 -43.12 -2.81
N CYS A 22 66.02 -42.68 -3.07
CA CYS A 22 65.74 -41.52 -3.91
C CYS A 22 66.33 -40.23 -3.32
N ILE A 23 66.19 -40.02 -2.01
CA ILE A 23 66.77 -38.85 -1.31
C ILE A 23 68.29 -38.88 -1.39
N TYR A 24 68.92 -40.04 -1.17
CA TYR A 24 70.37 -40.20 -1.25
C TYR A 24 70.89 -39.93 -2.67
N VAL A 25 70.25 -40.48 -3.70
CA VAL A 25 70.63 -40.24 -5.11
C VAL A 25 70.40 -38.78 -5.50
N LEU A 26 69.32 -38.14 -5.04
CA LEU A 26 69.11 -36.71 -5.29
C LEU A 26 70.17 -35.85 -4.62
N LEU A 27 70.53 -36.13 -3.36
CA LEU A 27 71.61 -35.44 -2.66
C LEU A 27 72.93 -35.57 -3.44
N ALA A 28 73.25 -36.78 -3.91
CA ALA A 28 74.41 -37.03 -4.75
C ALA A 28 74.39 -36.22 -6.05
N LEU A 29 73.25 -36.17 -6.75
CA LEU A 29 73.11 -35.43 -8.01
C LEU A 29 73.13 -33.91 -7.82
N PHE A 30 72.57 -33.39 -6.72
CA PHE A 30 72.53 -31.95 -6.45
C PHE A 30 73.89 -31.39 -6.01
N THR A 31 74.69 -32.21 -5.33
CA THR A 31 76.03 -31.83 -4.85
C THR A 31 77.14 -32.38 -5.75
N TYR A 32 76.83 -32.59 -7.04
CA TYR A 32 77.79 -33.05 -8.03
C TYR A 32 78.81 -31.95 -8.34
N ASP A 33 80.08 -32.31 -8.26
CA ASP A 33 81.20 -31.48 -8.69
C ASP A 33 82.09 -32.29 -9.65
N PRO A 34 82.39 -31.79 -10.87
CA PRO A 34 83.29 -32.45 -11.81
C PRO A 34 84.73 -32.63 -11.32
N SER A 35 85.13 -31.96 -10.24
CA SER A 35 86.47 -32.04 -9.65
C SER A 35 86.63 -33.15 -8.61
N ASP A 36 85.53 -33.81 -8.21
CA ASP A 36 85.54 -35.00 -7.35
C ASP A 36 86.06 -36.24 -8.10
N GLY A 37 86.77 -37.13 -7.40
CA GLY A 37 87.21 -38.42 -7.97
C GLY A 37 86.02 -39.37 -8.17
N ALA A 38 85.79 -39.79 -9.41
CA ALA A 38 84.59 -40.54 -9.81
C ALA A 38 84.85 -41.47 -11.03
N TRP A 39 83.78 -41.87 -11.73
CA TRP A 39 83.83 -42.81 -12.86
C TRP A 39 84.61 -42.26 -14.07
N SER A 40 84.44 -40.98 -14.39
CA SER A 40 85.00 -40.34 -15.59
C SER A 40 86.26 -39.51 -15.33
N THR A 41 86.60 -39.24 -14.06
CA THR A 41 87.72 -38.40 -13.65
C THR A 41 88.39 -38.95 -12.39
N SER A 42 89.73 -38.91 -12.33
CA SER A 42 90.48 -39.33 -11.13
C SER A 42 90.40 -38.30 -9.99
N GLY A 43 89.78 -37.13 -10.22
CA GLY A 43 89.59 -36.07 -9.23
C GLY A 43 90.84 -35.17 -9.05
N THR A 44 90.60 -33.93 -8.63
CA THR A 44 91.67 -32.96 -8.28
C THR A 44 91.64 -32.51 -6.83
N ASN A 45 90.58 -32.88 -6.10
CA ASN A 45 90.35 -32.51 -4.70
C ASN A 45 90.92 -33.57 -3.73
N ASP A 46 91.31 -33.13 -2.53
CA ASP A 46 91.90 -33.97 -1.46
C ASP A 46 90.84 -34.80 -0.68
N GLY A 47 89.64 -34.98 -1.27
CA GLY A 47 88.47 -35.67 -0.71
C GLY A 47 87.18 -35.32 -1.49
N PRO A 48 86.09 -36.10 -1.37
CA PRO A 48 84.84 -35.82 -2.08
C PRO A 48 84.14 -34.57 -1.51
N THR A 49 83.80 -33.62 -2.37
CA THR A 49 82.96 -32.46 -2.02
C THR A 49 81.47 -32.82 -2.03
N ASN A 50 81.10 -33.90 -2.73
CA ASN A 50 79.75 -34.44 -2.74
C ASN A 50 79.23 -34.79 -1.33
N ALA A 51 78.06 -34.28 -0.97
CA ALA A 51 77.48 -34.46 0.36
C ALA A 51 77.05 -35.91 0.64
N ALA A 52 76.93 -36.74 -0.39
CA ALA A 52 76.69 -38.18 -0.26
C ALA A 52 77.99 -39.02 -0.19
N GLY A 53 79.15 -38.36 -0.09
CA GLY A 53 80.48 -38.98 0.04
C GLY A 53 81.02 -39.54 -1.28
N VAL A 54 82.09 -40.33 -1.21
CA VAL A 54 82.75 -40.94 -2.40
C VAL A 54 81.75 -41.71 -3.25
N PHE A 55 80.92 -42.55 -2.62
CA PHE A 55 79.93 -43.34 -3.34
C PHE A 55 78.88 -42.47 -4.06
N GLY A 56 78.48 -41.35 -3.45
CA GLY A 56 77.61 -40.35 -4.06
C GLY A 56 78.22 -39.70 -5.30
N ALA A 57 79.49 -39.30 -5.22
CA ALA A 57 80.23 -38.73 -6.35
C ALA A 57 80.27 -39.70 -7.55
N TYR A 58 80.55 -40.99 -7.31
CA TYR A 58 80.51 -42.02 -8.35
C TYR A 58 79.11 -42.22 -8.95
N ILE A 59 78.06 -42.25 -8.13
CA ILE A 59 76.68 -42.39 -8.61
C ILE A 59 76.29 -41.19 -9.48
N ALA A 60 76.59 -39.98 -9.03
CA ALA A 60 76.23 -38.76 -9.73
C ALA A 60 76.95 -38.66 -11.07
N ASP A 61 78.27 -38.87 -11.09
CA ASP A 61 79.08 -38.80 -12.30
C ASP A 61 78.70 -39.87 -13.32
N LEU A 62 78.48 -41.11 -12.88
CA LEU A 62 78.01 -42.19 -13.75
C LEU A 62 76.61 -41.88 -14.30
N SER A 63 75.70 -41.38 -13.47
CA SER A 63 74.33 -41.06 -13.89
C SER A 63 74.30 -39.91 -14.90
N PHE A 64 75.05 -38.83 -14.67
CA PHE A 64 75.17 -37.73 -15.62
C PHE A 64 75.88 -38.16 -16.91
N SER A 65 76.89 -39.02 -16.83
CA SER A 65 77.56 -39.56 -18.01
C SER A 65 76.64 -40.42 -18.87
N MET A 66 75.81 -41.27 -18.24
CA MET A 66 74.92 -42.19 -18.96
C MET A 66 73.67 -41.49 -19.53
N VAL A 67 72.99 -40.68 -18.72
CA VAL A 67 71.65 -40.14 -19.05
C VAL A 67 71.56 -38.61 -18.92
N GLY A 68 72.67 -37.90 -18.68
CA GLY A 68 72.66 -36.45 -18.61
C GLY A 68 71.70 -35.90 -17.55
N TYR A 69 71.03 -34.78 -17.84
CA TYR A 69 70.09 -34.16 -16.89
C TYR A 69 68.88 -35.03 -16.56
N TRP A 70 68.58 -36.06 -17.36
CA TRP A 70 67.52 -37.02 -17.05
C TRP A 70 67.87 -37.96 -15.90
N ALA A 71 69.11 -37.91 -15.37
CA ALA A 71 69.49 -38.53 -14.10
C ALA A 71 68.58 -38.10 -12.95
N TYR A 72 68.14 -36.82 -12.92
CA TYR A 72 67.20 -36.33 -11.91
C TYR A 72 65.79 -36.93 -12.04
N ALA A 73 65.37 -37.29 -13.25
CA ALA A 73 64.01 -37.77 -13.47
C ALA A 73 63.74 -39.11 -12.78
N VAL A 74 64.74 -40.00 -12.71
CA VAL A 74 64.60 -41.33 -12.09
C VAL A 74 64.20 -41.25 -10.61
N PRO A 75 64.98 -40.62 -9.71
CA PRO A 75 64.61 -40.53 -8.31
C PRO A 75 63.38 -39.64 -8.09
N ILE A 76 63.14 -38.60 -8.90
CA ILE A 76 61.95 -37.75 -8.78
C ILE A 76 60.68 -38.54 -9.12
N LEU A 77 60.66 -39.27 -10.23
CA LEU A 77 59.49 -40.05 -10.66
C LEU A 77 59.21 -41.21 -9.70
N LEU A 78 60.26 -41.88 -9.20
CA LEU A 78 60.12 -42.92 -8.19
C LEU A 78 59.60 -42.35 -6.85
N ALA A 79 60.14 -41.23 -6.39
CA ALA A 79 59.66 -40.56 -5.18
C ALA A 79 58.20 -40.11 -5.33
N ALA A 80 57.84 -39.50 -6.46
CA ALA A 80 56.45 -39.13 -6.77
C ALA A 80 55.52 -40.35 -6.78
N LYS A 81 55.99 -41.49 -7.31
CA LYS A 81 55.20 -42.73 -7.32
C LYS A 81 55.04 -43.32 -5.93
N THR A 82 56.09 -43.30 -5.11
CA THR A 82 56.04 -43.73 -3.71
C THR A 82 55.06 -42.88 -2.91
N LEU A 83 55.10 -41.55 -3.08
CA LEU A 83 54.14 -40.64 -2.46
C LEU A 83 52.71 -40.90 -2.94
N GLN A 84 52.49 -41.11 -4.25
CA GLN A 84 51.17 -41.48 -4.78
C GLN A 84 50.63 -42.75 -4.11
N ILE A 85 51.46 -43.79 -3.97
CA ILE A 85 51.06 -45.05 -3.31
C ILE A 85 50.73 -44.84 -1.83
N ILE A 86 51.46 -43.95 -1.14
CA ILE A 86 51.21 -43.61 0.28
C ILE A 86 49.91 -42.81 0.43
N PHE A 87 49.63 -41.84 -0.43
CA PHE A 87 48.42 -41.02 -0.37
C PHE A 87 47.16 -41.79 -0.82
N ASP A 88 47.28 -42.71 -1.78
CA ASP A 88 46.18 -43.54 -2.29
C ASP A 88 45.89 -44.79 -1.41
N ARG A 89 46.38 -44.84 -0.16
CA ARG A 89 46.24 -45.97 0.80
C ARG A 89 44.80 -46.46 1.05
N GLY A 90 43.77 -45.73 0.60
CA GLY A 90 42.36 -46.12 0.66
C GLY A 90 41.88 -47.02 -0.48
N ALA A 91 42.61 -47.11 -1.59
CA ALA A 91 42.29 -48.02 -2.69
C ALA A 91 43.05 -49.34 -2.50
N ARG A 92 42.34 -50.47 -2.46
CA ARG A 92 42.97 -51.81 -2.50
C ARG A 92 43.66 -51.98 -3.86
N THR A 93 44.89 -51.50 -3.98
CA THR A 93 45.70 -51.74 -5.19
C THR A 93 46.28 -53.14 -5.08
N ASP A 94 45.77 -54.07 -5.89
CA ASP A 94 46.39 -55.38 -6.05
C ASP A 94 47.81 -55.18 -6.58
N PHE A 95 48.79 -55.51 -5.74
CA PHE A 95 50.22 -55.51 -6.08
C PHE A 95 50.49 -56.66 -7.07
N SER A 96 50.15 -56.47 -8.34
CA SER A 96 50.48 -57.41 -9.41
C SER A 96 51.90 -57.15 -9.92
N ARG A 97 52.72 -58.21 -9.99
CA ARG A 97 54.09 -58.13 -10.51
C ARG A 97 54.11 -57.62 -11.96
N GLU A 98 53.07 -57.96 -12.71
CA GLU A 98 52.86 -57.53 -14.09
C GLU A 98 52.68 -56.01 -14.21
N LEU A 99 51.87 -55.39 -13.35
CA LEU A 99 51.69 -53.94 -13.35
C LEU A 99 52.98 -53.21 -12.97
N MET A 100 53.78 -53.78 -12.07
CA MET A 100 55.08 -53.23 -11.71
C MET A 100 56.09 -53.34 -12.86
N ALA A 101 56.07 -54.44 -13.61
CA ALA A 101 56.88 -54.61 -14.82
C ALA A 101 56.51 -53.61 -15.91
N TRP A 102 55.21 -53.41 -16.18
CA TRP A 102 54.75 -52.39 -17.12
C TRP A 102 55.16 -50.99 -16.69
N ARG A 103 55.04 -50.64 -15.40
CA ARG A 103 55.49 -49.34 -14.90
C ARG A 103 57.00 -49.17 -15.00
N ALA A 104 57.78 -50.20 -14.70
CA ALA A 104 59.23 -50.16 -14.88
C ALA A 104 59.60 -49.95 -16.36
N LEU A 105 58.90 -50.61 -17.29
CA LEU A 105 59.05 -50.38 -18.73
C LEU A 105 58.70 -48.93 -19.11
N GLY A 106 57.62 -48.38 -18.55
CA GLY A 106 57.24 -46.99 -18.73
C GLY A 106 58.33 -46.02 -18.25
N LEU A 107 58.92 -46.26 -17.08
CA LEU A 107 60.04 -45.45 -16.56
C LEU A 107 61.25 -45.50 -17.49
N VAL A 108 61.63 -46.70 -17.95
CA VAL A 108 62.72 -46.87 -18.91
C VAL A 108 62.42 -46.09 -20.20
N LEU A 109 61.19 -46.18 -20.71
CA LEU A 109 60.80 -45.47 -21.93
C LEU A 109 60.84 -43.95 -21.78
N ILE A 110 60.41 -43.42 -20.62
CA ILE A 110 60.52 -42.00 -20.29
C ILE A 110 61.98 -41.56 -20.28
N VAL A 111 62.85 -42.30 -19.59
CA VAL A 111 64.26 -41.96 -19.47
C VAL A 111 64.95 -42.03 -20.84
N VAL A 112 64.78 -43.13 -21.59
CA VAL A 112 65.40 -43.32 -22.92
C VAL A 112 64.91 -42.27 -23.92
N SER A 113 63.61 -41.99 -23.95
CA SER A 113 63.07 -40.99 -24.89
C SER A 113 63.44 -39.56 -24.46
N GLY A 114 63.46 -39.29 -23.16
CA GLY A 114 63.86 -38.00 -22.60
C GLY A 114 65.34 -37.70 -22.86
N THR A 115 66.23 -38.66 -22.61
CA THR A 115 67.67 -38.52 -22.86
C THR A 115 67.94 -38.28 -24.35
N ALA A 116 67.28 -39.03 -25.23
CA ALA A 116 67.38 -38.84 -26.67
C ALA A 116 66.89 -37.45 -27.10
N LEU A 117 65.72 -37.00 -26.61
CA LEU A 117 65.22 -35.65 -26.89
C LEU A 117 66.14 -34.55 -26.36
N ALA A 118 66.78 -34.76 -25.20
CA ALA A 118 67.73 -33.81 -24.65
C ALA A 118 69.03 -33.74 -25.47
N ALA A 119 69.51 -34.86 -26.02
CA ALA A 119 70.66 -34.88 -26.92
C ALA A 119 70.34 -34.21 -28.27
N LEU A 120 69.16 -34.49 -28.86
CA LEU A 120 68.75 -33.92 -30.15
C LEU A 120 68.43 -32.42 -30.11
N ASN A 121 68.19 -31.86 -28.93
CA ASN A 121 67.89 -30.44 -28.70
C ASN A 121 68.96 -29.74 -27.87
N GLN A 122 70.16 -30.32 -27.79
CA GLN A 122 71.26 -29.74 -27.03
C GLN A 122 71.64 -28.36 -27.60
N THR A 123 71.79 -27.38 -26.70
CA THR A 123 72.31 -26.03 -27.02
C THR A 123 73.80 -25.94 -26.64
N VAL A 124 74.50 -24.91 -27.13
CA VAL A 124 75.98 -24.82 -27.04
C VAL A 124 76.50 -24.68 -25.60
N LEU A 125 75.69 -24.21 -24.63
CA LEU A 125 76.09 -24.04 -23.22
C LEU A 125 75.61 -25.22 -22.35
N VAL A 126 76.29 -26.36 -22.41
CA VAL A 126 76.03 -27.50 -21.50
C VAL A 126 77.27 -27.79 -20.64
N SER A 127 77.07 -27.80 -19.32
CA SER A 127 78.11 -28.00 -18.30
C SER A 127 78.33 -29.45 -17.86
N LEU A 128 77.72 -30.43 -18.55
CA LEU A 128 77.84 -31.85 -18.21
C LEU A 128 78.86 -32.58 -19.10
N PRO A 129 79.59 -33.60 -18.57
CA PRO A 129 80.70 -34.26 -19.28
C PRO A 129 80.34 -34.84 -20.65
N GLN A 130 79.14 -35.39 -20.81
CA GLN A 130 78.67 -36.09 -22.02
C GLN A 130 77.44 -35.41 -22.68
N GLY A 131 77.21 -34.13 -22.37
CA GLY A 131 76.06 -33.39 -22.89
C GLY A 131 74.74 -33.65 -22.15
N SER A 132 73.67 -32.97 -22.58
CA SER A 132 72.38 -32.92 -21.86
C SER A 132 71.63 -34.24 -21.81
N GLY A 133 71.86 -35.14 -22.77
CA GLY A 133 71.26 -36.48 -22.84
C GLY A 133 72.18 -37.62 -22.39
N GLY A 134 73.46 -37.35 -22.10
CA GLY A 134 74.46 -38.38 -21.84
C GLY A 134 74.68 -39.34 -23.01
N ILE A 135 75.49 -40.38 -22.77
CA ILE A 135 75.86 -41.38 -23.79
C ILE A 135 74.62 -42.08 -24.36
N ALA A 136 73.66 -42.48 -23.50
CA ALA A 136 72.45 -43.16 -23.94
C ALA A 136 71.60 -42.27 -24.85
N GLY A 137 71.46 -40.98 -24.51
CA GLY A 137 70.71 -40.03 -25.31
C GLY A 137 71.33 -39.78 -26.68
N VAL A 138 72.66 -39.67 -26.76
CA VAL A 138 73.36 -39.50 -28.03
C VAL A 138 73.18 -40.72 -28.92
N VAL A 139 73.40 -41.93 -28.39
CA VAL A 139 73.27 -43.19 -29.15
C VAL A 139 71.85 -43.40 -29.67
N VAL A 140 70.85 -43.26 -28.79
CA VAL A 140 69.44 -43.44 -29.18
C VAL A 140 68.99 -42.31 -30.10
N GLY A 141 69.35 -41.07 -29.79
CA GLY A 141 69.03 -39.91 -30.62
C GLY A 141 69.57 -40.03 -32.04
N SER A 142 70.85 -40.37 -32.19
CA SER A 142 71.47 -40.54 -33.52
C SER A 142 70.85 -41.70 -34.30
N ALA A 143 70.53 -42.81 -33.63
CA ALA A 143 69.84 -43.93 -34.27
C ALA A 143 68.44 -43.50 -34.77
N PHE A 144 67.67 -42.77 -33.96
CA PHE A 144 66.36 -42.28 -34.38
C PHE A 144 66.46 -41.26 -35.52
N GLU A 145 67.42 -40.33 -35.50
CA GLU A 145 67.62 -39.38 -36.59
C GLU A 145 68.03 -40.07 -37.91
N GLN A 146 68.85 -41.11 -37.84
CA GLN A 146 69.27 -41.88 -39.01
C GLN A 146 68.09 -42.60 -39.68
N TRP A 147 67.15 -43.14 -38.90
CA TRP A 147 66.03 -43.93 -39.43
C TRP A 147 64.82 -43.06 -39.81
N PHE A 148 64.56 -41.97 -39.08
CA PHE A 148 63.31 -41.21 -39.17
C PHE A 148 63.49 -39.73 -39.55
N SER A 149 64.69 -39.31 -39.93
CA SER A 149 65.09 -37.91 -40.14
C SER A 149 65.00 -37.06 -38.87
N ARG A 150 65.53 -35.83 -38.93
CA ARG A 150 65.54 -34.91 -37.78
C ARG A 150 64.17 -34.66 -37.17
N ILE A 151 63.17 -34.35 -38.00
CA ILE A 151 61.85 -33.94 -37.52
C ILE A 151 61.06 -35.18 -37.07
N GLY A 152 61.09 -36.26 -37.85
CA GLY A 152 60.39 -37.51 -37.53
C GLY A 152 60.90 -38.15 -36.24
N ALA A 153 62.22 -38.15 -36.01
CA ALA A 153 62.84 -38.61 -34.76
C ALA A 153 62.27 -37.90 -33.53
N ARG A 154 62.17 -36.57 -33.55
CA ARG A 154 61.63 -35.78 -32.44
C ARG A 154 60.15 -36.09 -32.18
N VAL A 155 59.34 -36.16 -33.24
CA VAL A 155 57.90 -36.47 -33.10
C VAL A 155 57.68 -37.86 -32.50
N LEU A 156 58.41 -38.87 -32.99
CA LEU A 156 58.32 -40.24 -32.48
C LEU A 156 58.83 -40.35 -31.04
N LEU A 157 59.95 -39.72 -30.72
CA LEU A 157 60.49 -39.71 -29.36
C LEU A 157 59.56 -38.98 -28.38
N VAL A 158 58.89 -37.90 -28.80
CA VAL A 158 57.83 -37.25 -27.99
C VAL A 158 56.65 -38.20 -27.80
N ALA A 159 56.21 -38.91 -28.84
CA ALA A 159 55.14 -39.89 -28.70
C ALA A 159 55.50 -41.04 -27.74
N LEU A 160 56.71 -41.60 -27.84
CA LEU A 160 57.22 -42.62 -26.92
C LEU A 160 57.37 -42.10 -25.51
N PHE A 161 57.82 -40.86 -25.34
CA PHE A 161 57.93 -40.19 -24.05
C PHE A 161 56.55 -40.05 -23.38
N LEU A 162 55.55 -39.54 -24.11
CA LEU A 162 54.18 -39.41 -23.60
C LEU A 162 53.54 -40.77 -23.31
N PHE A 163 53.77 -41.77 -24.16
CA PHE A 163 53.33 -43.14 -23.91
C PHE A 163 53.99 -43.73 -22.64
N GLY A 164 55.28 -43.47 -22.44
CA GLY A 164 56.01 -43.86 -21.24
C GLY A 164 55.41 -43.25 -19.98
N ILE A 165 55.06 -41.96 -20.02
CA ILE A 165 54.34 -41.27 -18.94
C ILE A 165 53.01 -41.96 -18.66
N SER A 166 52.20 -42.27 -19.68
CA SER A 166 50.93 -42.98 -19.51
C SER A 166 51.08 -44.33 -18.83
N VAL A 167 52.04 -45.15 -19.27
CA VAL A 167 52.28 -46.48 -18.70
C VAL A 167 52.80 -46.39 -17.26
N PHE A 168 53.72 -45.46 -16.97
CA PHE A 168 54.29 -45.29 -15.63
C PHE A 168 53.28 -44.78 -14.60
N THR A 169 52.53 -43.74 -14.98
CA THR A 169 51.60 -43.04 -14.09
C THR A 169 50.22 -43.71 -14.01
N GLY A 170 49.80 -44.39 -15.09
CA GLY A 170 48.42 -44.85 -15.27
C GLY A 170 47.45 -43.73 -15.67
N LEU A 171 47.96 -42.59 -16.12
CA LEU A 171 47.15 -41.43 -16.51
C LEU A 171 46.35 -41.71 -17.79
N SER A 172 45.05 -41.43 -17.74
CA SER A 172 44.20 -41.34 -18.93
C SER A 172 44.28 -39.91 -19.48
N TRP A 173 44.77 -39.75 -20.71
CA TRP A 173 44.86 -38.45 -21.38
C TRP A 173 43.50 -37.77 -21.52
N LEU A 174 42.43 -38.54 -21.76
CA LEU A 174 41.06 -38.02 -21.82
C LEU A 174 40.63 -37.40 -20.49
N ARG A 175 40.86 -38.11 -19.36
CA ARG A 175 40.55 -37.55 -18.03
C ARG A 175 41.36 -36.30 -17.71
N MET A 176 42.62 -36.26 -18.15
CA MET A 176 43.46 -35.09 -17.94
C MET A 176 42.97 -33.90 -18.77
N MET A 177 42.59 -34.13 -20.02
CA MET A 177 41.96 -33.11 -20.88
C MET A 177 40.64 -32.60 -20.27
N ASP A 178 39.80 -33.48 -19.74
CA ASP A 178 38.54 -33.08 -19.08
C ASP A 178 38.81 -32.26 -17.80
N LEU A 179 39.82 -32.64 -17.02
CA LEU A 179 40.19 -31.91 -15.81
C LEU A 179 40.69 -30.51 -16.15
N VAL A 180 41.61 -30.38 -17.11
CA VAL A 180 42.14 -29.09 -17.57
C VAL A 180 41.04 -28.26 -18.22
N GLY A 181 40.20 -28.87 -19.05
CA GLY A 181 39.07 -28.22 -19.70
C GLY A 181 38.07 -27.68 -18.67
N SER A 182 37.66 -28.52 -17.70
CA SER A 182 36.72 -28.11 -16.65
C SER A 182 37.30 -27.03 -15.73
N ALA A 183 38.59 -27.10 -15.40
CA ALA A 183 39.29 -26.06 -14.64
C ALA A 183 39.33 -24.73 -15.41
N THR A 184 39.65 -24.78 -16.71
CA THR A 184 39.71 -23.60 -17.57
C THR A 184 38.33 -22.95 -17.74
N VAL A 185 37.29 -23.75 -17.97
CA VAL A 185 35.91 -23.25 -18.06
C VAL A 185 35.45 -22.67 -16.73
N LYS A 186 35.74 -23.32 -15.60
CA LYS A 186 35.42 -22.79 -14.27
C LYS A 186 36.15 -21.47 -14.01
N ALA A 187 37.44 -21.38 -14.36
CA ALA A 187 38.23 -20.17 -14.21
C ALA A 187 37.67 -19.03 -15.07
N PHE A 188 37.34 -19.31 -16.34
CA PHE A 188 36.75 -18.33 -17.26
C PHE A 188 35.39 -17.83 -16.77
N VAL A 189 34.50 -18.74 -16.37
CA VAL A 189 33.16 -18.39 -15.89
C VAL A 189 33.24 -17.61 -14.57
N THR A 190 34.13 -18.01 -13.66
CA THR A 190 34.33 -17.30 -12.38
C THR A 190 34.91 -15.91 -12.61
N SER A 191 35.90 -15.80 -13.50
CA SER A 191 36.51 -14.51 -13.87
C SER A 191 35.51 -13.59 -14.56
N ARG A 192 34.72 -14.11 -15.50
CA ARG A 192 33.65 -13.34 -16.18
C ARG A 192 32.60 -12.87 -15.18
N ARG A 193 32.13 -13.75 -14.28
CA ARG A 193 31.18 -13.37 -13.22
C ARG A 193 31.75 -12.32 -12.29
N TRP A 194 33.03 -12.42 -11.93
CA TRP A 194 33.71 -11.43 -11.07
C TRP A 194 33.89 -10.08 -11.77
N ILE A 195 34.24 -10.07 -13.05
CA ILE A 195 34.37 -8.83 -13.84
C ILE A 195 33.01 -8.15 -14.01
N ILE A 196 31.97 -8.91 -14.39
CA ILE A 196 30.62 -8.39 -14.54
C ILE A 196 30.10 -7.87 -13.19
N SER A 197 30.25 -8.63 -12.11
CA SER A 197 29.81 -8.18 -10.78
C SER A 197 30.59 -6.97 -10.27
N ARG A 198 31.86 -6.80 -10.62
CA ARG A 198 32.63 -5.58 -10.30
C ARG A 198 32.19 -4.37 -11.13
N LEU A 199 31.85 -4.55 -12.40
CA LEU A 199 31.32 -3.50 -13.26
C LEU A 199 29.89 -3.10 -12.83
N ASP A 200 29.04 -4.09 -12.53
CA ASP A 200 27.69 -3.89 -12.03
C ASP A 200 27.69 -3.34 -10.62
N ALA A 201 28.58 -3.75 -9.72
CA ALA A 201 28.72 -3.12 -8.40
C ALA A 201 29.20 -1.67 -8.48
N ARG A 202 30.00 -1.30 -9.49
CA ARG A 202 30.38 0.11 -9.76
C ARG A 202 29.23 0.91 -10.36
N ARG A 203 28.46 0.32 -11.28
CA ARG A 203 27.24 0.92 -11.85
C ARG A 203 26.14 1.05 -10.81
N GLU A 204 25.89 0.03 -10.01
CA GLU A 204 24.98 0.02 -8.87
C GLU A 204 25.45 0.97 -7.78
N LYS A 205 26.75 1.13 -7.49
CA LYS A 205 27.19 2.16 -6.53
C LYS A 205 26.87 3.57 -7.03
N LYS A 206 27.11 3.86 -8.32
CA LYS A 206 26.75 5.14 -8.93
C LYS A 206 25.23 5.33 -9.03
N ALA A 207 24.48 4.31 -9.42
CA ALA A 207 23.03 4.32 -9.54
C ALA A 207 22.34 4.31 -8.17
N LYS A 208 22.90 3.66 -7.14
CA LYS A 208 22.44 3.75 -5.75
C LYS A 208 22.76 5.11 -5.18
N GLN A 209 23.91 5.72 -5.46
CA GLN A 209 24.18 7.11 -5.05
C GLN A 209 23.21 8.07 -5.75
N GLN A 210 23.05 8.00 -7.07
CA GLN A 210 22.08 8.82 -7.81
C GLN A 210 20.63 8.57 -7.38
N ALA A 211 20.21 7.32 -7.18
CA ALA A 211 18.87 7.00 -6.71
C ALA A 211 18.68 7.37 -5.23
N HIS A 212 19.73 7.35 -4.41
CA HIS A 212 19.67 7.77 -3.00
C HIS A 212 19.70 9.30 -2.89
N ASP A 213 20.32 10.01 -3.84
CA ASP A 213 20.31 11.46 -3.94
C ASP A 213 18.98 11.95 -4.54
N ILE A 214 18.46 11.29 -5.58
CA ILE A 214 17.11 11.54 -6.12
C ILE A 214 16.06 11.19 -5.07
N ARG A 215 16.14 10.03 -4.40
CA ARG A 215 15.20 9.64 -3.34
C ARG A 215 15.34 10.51 -2.10
N LYS A 216 16.55 10.98 -1.74
CA LYS A 216 16.71 11.99 -0.69
C LYS A 216 16.11 13.33 -1.11
N PHE A 217 16.24 13.73 -2.37
CA PHE A 217 15.66 14.95 -2.91
C PHE A 217 14.13 14.86 -3.02
N GLU A 218 13.58 13.70 -3.40
CA GLU A 218 12.15 13.40 -3.46
C GLU A 218 11.56 13.27 -2.05
N ILE A 219 12.26 12.60 -1.13
CA ILE A 219 11.87 12.53 0.29
C ILE A 219 12.01 13.91 0.92
N GLN A 220 13.05 14.68 0.62
CA GLN A 220 13.19 16.06 1.09
C GLN A 220 12.07 16.92 0.51
N GLN A 221 11.77 16.88 -0.78
CA GLN A 221 10.61 17.56 -1.36
C GLN A 221 9.29 17.11 -0.75
N HIS A 222 9.05 15.80 -0.59
CA HIS A 222 7.84 15.29 0.05
C HIS A 222 7.77 15.66 1.54
N VAL A 223 8.90 15.73 2.24
CA VAL A 223 9.01 16.12 3.66
C VAL A 223 8.94 17.65 3.80
N GLU A 224 9.43 18.44 2.84
CA GLU A 224 9.29 19.90 2.77
C GLU A 224 7.81 20.24 2.49
N VAL A 225 7.19 19.56 1.52
CA VAL A 225 5.76 19.69 1.20
C VAL A 225 4.90 19.21 2.37
N GLN A 226 5.26 18.12 3.05
CA GLN A 226 4.56 17.67 4.27
C GLN A 226 4.80 18.58 5.48
N LYS A 227 5.97 19.22 5.61
CA LYS A 227 6.26 20.19 6.68
C LYS A 227 5.61 21.55 6.40
N GLN A 228 5.40 21.92 5.14
CA GLN A 228 4.65 23.12 4.74
C GLN A 228 3.14 22.92 4.68
N ARG A 229 2.66 21.66 4.76
CA ARG A 229 1.22 21.38 4.80
C ARG A 229 0.63 21.93 6.09
N VAL A 230 -0.24 22.92 5.94
CA VAL A 230 -1.09 23.40 7.03
C VAL A 230 -2.09 22.28 7.33
N PRO A 231 -2.15 21.74 8.56
CA PRO A 231 -3.13 20.73 8.91
C PRO A 231 -4.55 21.27 8.65
N PRO A 232 -5.49 20.41 8.23
CA PRO A 232 -6.84 20.84 7.93
C PRO A 232 -7.44 21.54 9.15
N LYS A 233 -8.06 22.70 8.92
CA LYS A 233 -8.71 23.44 10.01
C LYS A 233 -9.98 22.69 10.39
N ILE A 234 -9.89 21.90 11.46
CA ILE A 234 -11.05 21.26 12.07
C ILE A 234 -11.77 22.34 12.87
N LYS A 235 -12.98 22.71 12.43
CA LYS A 235 -13.80 23.63 13.22
C LYS A 235 -14.54 22.82 14.26
N ALA A 236 -14.48 23.28 15.51
CA ALA A 236 -15.29 22.72 16.58
C ALA A 236 -16.79 22.78 16.20
N PRO A 237 -17.59 21.79 16.62
CA PRO A 237 -19.03 21.84 16.46
C PRO A 237 -19.56 23.15 17.06
N THR A 238 -20.50 23.75 16.35
CA THR A 238 -20.98 25.12 16.56
C THR A 238 -21.54 25.34 17.97
N LYS A 239 -21.61 26.61 18.39
CA LYS A 239 -22.08 27.07 19.70
C LYS A 239 -23.38 26.38 20.15
N PRO A 240 -23.56 26.16 21.48
CA PRO A 240 -24.79 25.59 22.02
C PRO A 240 -26.01 26.39 21.56
N ILE A 241 -27.09 25.68 21.23
CA ILE A 241 -28.35 26.24 20.75
C ILE A 241 -28.85 27.27 21.79
N GLU A 242 -29.12 28.50 21.35
CA GLU A 242 -29.75 29.52 22.21
C GLU A 242 -31.18 29.08 22.53
N THR A 243 -31.41 28.76 23.81
CA THR A 243 -32.74 28.42 24.34
C THR A 243 -33.63 29.65 24.39
N SER A 244 -34.93 29.45 24.15
CA SER A 244 -35.92 30.52 24.19
C SER A 244 -36.36 30.86 25.62
N GLU A 245 -36.82 32.09 25.83
CA GLU A 245 -37.38 32.53 27.12
C GLU A 245 -38.60 31.69 27.52
N ARG A 246 -39.42 31.27 26.54
CA ARG A 246 -40.56 30.38 26.77
C ARG A 246 -40.12 29.02 27.33
N ALA A 247 -39.10 28.41 26.72
CA ALA A 247 -38.59 27.12 27.17
C ALA A 247 -37.99 27.20 28.58
N GLU A 248 -37.36 28.32 28.94
CA GLU A 248 -36.83 28.54 30.30
C GLU A 248 -37.95 28.73 31.33
N LYS A 249 -39.01 29.48 31.00
CA LYS A 249 -40.18 29.68 31.87
C LYS A 249 -40.93 28.38 32.12
N GLU A 250 -41.24 27.62 31.08
CA GLU A 250 -41.94 26.33 31.21
C GLU A 250 -41.14 25.32 32.03
N LYS A 251 -39.80 25.36 31.99
CA LYS A 251 -38.93 24.50 32.81
C LYS A 251 -38.96 24.87 34.31
N GLN A 252 -39.28 26.11 34.65
CA GLN A 252 -39.29 26.61 36.03
C GLN A 252 -40.66 26.45 36.73
N VAL A 253 -41.75 26.30 35.97
CA VAL A 253 -43.11 26.16 36.51
C VAL A 253 -43.47 24.68 36.62
N ALA A 254 -43.00 24.01 37.67
CA ALA A 254 -43.45 22.67 38.00
C ALA A 254 -43.91 22.65 39.46
N LEU A 255 -45.21 22.85 39.73
CA LEU A 255 -45.82 22.34 40.98
C LEU A 255 -47.36 22.26 40.99
N PHE A 256 -48.09 22.93 40.08
CA PHE A 256 -49.56 22.85 40.03
C PHE A 256 -50.05 22.56 38.61
N LYS A 257 -50.64 21.38 38.40
CA LYS A 257 -51.28 20.97 37.14
C LYS A 257 -52.77 21.31 37.20
N ASP A 258 -53.11 22.54 36.86
CA ASP A 258 -54.49 22.84 36.45
C ASP A 258 -54.61 22.50 34.97
N VAL A 259 -55.71 21.81 34.60
CA VAL A 259 -56.02 21.47 33.21
C VAL A 259 -56.06 22.76 32.40
N ALA A 260 -55.09 22.93 31.51
CA ALA A 260 -54.98 24.14 30.71
C ALA A 260 -56.30 24.40 29.96
N PRO A 261 -56.81 25.64 29.94
CA PRO A 261 -58.11 25.95 29.33
C PRO A 261 -58.10 25.60 27.84
N SER A 262 -59.24 25.08 27.35
CA SER A 262 -59.42 24.73 25.93
C SER A 262 -59.07 25.93 25.03
N GLY A 263 -58.03 25.77 24.20
CA GLY A 263 -57.52 26.83 23.31
C GLY A 263 -56.15 27.39 23.69
N SER A 264 -55.54 26.99 24.80
CA SER A 264 -54.14 27.33 25.12
C SER A 264 -53.14 26.53 24.27
N LEU A 265 -51.94 27.06 24.07
CA LEU A 265 -50.86 26.34 23.40
C LEU A 265 -50.35 25.16 24.26
N PRO A 266 -49.97 24.03 23.66
CA PRO A 266 -49.41 22.89 24.39
C PRO A 266 -48.02 23.22 24.98
N GLU A 267 -47.73 22.62 26.13
CA GLU A 267 -46.43 22.71 26.81
C GLU A 267 -45.36 21.86 26.12
N LEU A 268 -44.12 22.35 26.05
CA LEU A 268 -43.00 21.63 25.41
C LEU A 268 -42.61 20.34 26.16
N GLU A 269 -43.06 20.15 27.40
CA GLU A 269 -42.78 18.96 28.20
C GLU A 269 -43.47 17.70 27.66
N LEU A 270 -44.55 17.85 26.88
CA LEU A 270 -45.20 16.73 26.19
C LEU A 270 -44.28 16.04 25.16
N LEU A 271 -43.17 16.70 24.77
CA LEU A 271 -42.18 16.16 23.84
C LEU A 271 -41.00 15.54 24.58
N ASP A 272 -40.51 14.42 24.05
CA ASP A 272 -39.34 13.71 24.57
C ASP A 272 -38.11 14.62 24.59
N ALA A 273 -37.39 14.62 25.72
CA ALA A 273 -36.13 15.33 25.85
C ALA A 273 -35.01 14.67 25.03
N ALA A 274 -34.08 15.49 24.52
CA ALA A 274 -32.92 14.99 23.80
C ALA A 274 -32.00 14.18 24.71
N LYS A 275 -31.67 12.95 24.31
CA LYS A 275 -30.66 12.11 24.95
C LYS A 275 -29.32 12.36 24.27
N ARG A 276 -28.47 13.20 24.87
CA ARG A 276 -27.13 13.50 24.34
C ARG A 276 -26.09 12.69 25.08
N ASP A 277 -25.30 11.92 24.35
CA ASP A 277 -24.14 11.22 24.87
C ASP A 277 -22.88 11.99 24.46
N PRO A 278 -22.20 12.69 25.39
CA PRO A 278 -21.03 13.50 25.06
C PRO A 278 -19.83 12.69 24.57
N SER A 279 -19.85 11.37 24.79
CA SER A 279 -18.77 10.46 24.37
C SER A 279 -18.89 10.01 22.91
N ARG A 280 -20.02 10.28 22.26
CA ARG A 280 -20.27 9.91 20.86
C ARG A 280 -19.84 11.02 19.91
N GLY A 281 -19.29 10.63 18.77
CA GLY A 281 -18.75 11.53 17.74
C GLY A 281 -17.29 11.23 17.40
N TYR A 282 -16.76 11.95 16.42
CA TYR A 282 -15.37 11.75 16.00
C TYR A 282 -14.39 12.50 16.91
N SER A 283 -13.32 11.82 17.32
CA SER A 283 -12.14 12.50 17.86
C SER A 283 -11.46 13.33 16.77
N GLN A 284 -10.69 14.35 17.17
CA GLN A 284 -9.93 15.16 16.23
C GLN A 284 -8.98 14.30 15.38
N GLU A 285 -8.34 13.30 16.01
CA GLU A 285 -7.45 12.35 15.35
C GLU A 285 -8.18 11.49 14.32
N ALA A 286 -9.41 11.06 14.62
CA ALA A 286 -10.24 10.31 13.69
C ALA A 286 -10.63 11.16 12.47
N LEU A 287 -10.98 12.44 12.66
CA LEU A 287 -11.26 13.36 11.56
C LEU A 287 -10.04 13.61 10.68
N GLU A 288 -8.85 13.73 11.26
CA GLU A 288 -7.60 13.86 10.49
C GLU A 288 -7.28 12.58 9.71
N ALA A 289 -7.45 11.40 10.33
CA ALA A 289 -7.26 10.12 9.68
C ALA A 289 -8.24 9.95 8.51
N LEU A 290 -9.52 10.28 8.70
CA LEU A 290 -10.54 10.23 7.67
C LEU A 290 -10.26 11.24 6.55
N SER A 291 -9.74 12.43 6.87
CA SER A 291 -9.31 13.42 5.88
C SER A 291 -8.19 12.87 4.99
N ARG A 292 -7.17 12.24 5.59
CA ARG A 292 -6.07 11.61 4.84
C ARG A 292 -6.57 10.45 3.99
N LEU A 293 -7.48 9.65 4.54
CA LEU A 293 -8.09 8.53 3.84
C LEU A 293 -8.89 9.03 2.62
N LEU A 294 -9.65 10.12 2.76
CA LEU A 294 -10.37 10.76 1.66
C LEU A 294 -9.42 11.23 0.54
N GLU A 295 -8.32 11.90 0.87
CA GLU A 295 -7.30 12.32 -0.11
C GLU A 295 -6.71 11.10 -0.85
N LEU A 296 -6.38 10.03 -0.12
CA LEU A 296 -5.84 8.80 -0.70
C LEU A 296 -6.85 8.14 -1.65
N LYS A 297 -8.11 8.01 -1.25
CA LYS A 297 -9.14 7.40 -2.09
C LYS A 297 -9.44 8.23 -3.33
N LEU A 298 -9.50 9.55 -3.22
CA LEU A 298 -9.62 10.42 -4.40
C LEU A 298 -8.44 10.24 -5.35
N LYS A 299 -7.22 10.11 -4.80
CA LYS A 299 -6.00 9.87 -5.58
C LYS A 299 -6.02 8.53 -6.31
N ASP A 300 -6.55 7.47 -5.70
CA ASP A 300 -6.73 6.16 -6.34
C ASP A 300 -7.59 6.25 -7.62
N PHE A 301 -8.57 7.17 -7.66
CA PHE A 301 -9.38 7.45 -8.85
C PHE A 301 -8.77 8.49 -9.81
N GLY A 302 -7.51 8.87 -9.58
CA GLY A 302 -6.79 9.86 -10.38
C GLY A 302 -7.28 11.30 -10.17
N ILE A 303 -7.81 11.62 -8.98
CA ILE A 303 -8.21 12.96 -8.56
C ILE A 303 -7.30 13.42 -7.43
N THR A 304 -6.45 14.41 -7.71
CA THR A 304 -5.62 15.04 -6.70
C THR A 304 -6.38 16.19 -6.05
N ALA A 305 -6.70 16.07 -4.77
CA ALA A 305 -7.34 17.10 -3.98
C ALA A 305 -6.80 17.09 -2.55
N GLU A 306 -6.84 18.24 -1.88
CA GLU A 306 -6.39 18.38 -0.49
C GLU A 306 -7.56 18.81 0.39
N VAL A 307 -7.67 18.24 1.60
CA VAL A 307 -8.69 18.65 2.57
C VAL A 307 -8.23 19.93 3.26
N VAL A 308 -8.98 21.02 3.09
CA VAL A 308 -8.65 22.33 3.66
C VAL A 308 -9.29 22.51 5.04
N SER A 309 -10.53 22.05 5.20
CA SER A 309 -11.25 22.14 6.48
C SER A 309 -12.31 21.08 6.64
N VAL A 310 -12.63 20.78 7.91
CA VAL A 310 -13.58 19.74 8.30
C VAL A 310 -14.62 20.35 9.24
N TYR A 311 -15.88 20.08 8.95
CA TYR A 311 -17.05 20.54 9.70
C TYR A 311 -17.82 19.32 10.19
N PRO A 312 -17.56 18.84 11.41
CA PRO A 312 -18.36 17.78 12.01
C PRO A 312 -19.76 18.32 12.32
N GLY A 313 -20.77 17.53 11.98
CA GLY A 313 -22.17 17.79 12.28
C GLY A 313 -22.85 16.60 12.95
N PRO A 314 -24.13 16.71 13.32
CA PRO A 314 -24.84 15.66 14.06
C PRO A 314 -25.01 14.34 13.28
N VAL A 315 -25.27 14.44 11.97
CA VAL A 315 -25.58 13.27 11.11
C VAL A 315 -24.48 13.00 10.09
N ILE A 316 -23.85 14.06 9.60
CA ILE A 316 -22.82 14.01 8.58
C ILE A 316 -21.64 14.89 8.98
N THR A 317 -20.48 14.60 8.43
CA THR A 317 -19.30 15.45 8.49
C THR A 317 -18.99 15.96 7.09
N ARG A 318 -18.84 17.28 6.93
CA ARG A 318 -18.47 17.92 5.66
C ARG A 318 -16.96 18.17 5.61
N PHE A 319 -16.33 17.61 4.59
CA PHE A 319 -14.93 17.83 4.23
C PHE A 319 -14.88 18.83 3.07
N GLU A 320 -14.30 19.99 3.30
CA GLU A 320 -14.03 20.95 2.23
C GLU A 320 -12.69 20.60 1.58
N ILE A 321 -12.74 20.17 0.32
CA ILE A 321 -11.57 19.81 -0.46
C ILE A 321 -11.24 20.88 -1.49
N GLN A 322 -9.96 21.12 -1.73
CA GLN A 322 -9.45 21.94 -2.82
C GLN A 322 -8.91 21.01 -3.91
N PRO A 323 -9.61 20.84 -5.04
CA PRO A 323 -9.09 20.08 -6.17
C PRO A 323 -7.88 20.78 -6.80
N ALA A 324 -6.94 20.00 -7.33
CA ALA A 324 -5.84 20.53 -8.13
C ALA A 324 -6.35 21.23 -9.40
N PRO A 325 -5.59 22.21 -9.94
CA PRO A 325 -5.96 22.90 -11.16
C PRO A 325 -6.27 21.96 -12.32
N GLY A 326 -7.36 22.24 -13.05
CA GLY A 326 -7.80 21.45 -14.22
C GLY A 326 -8.71 20.26 -13.89
N ILE A 327 -8.91 19.91 -12.61
CA ILE A 327 -9.87 18.87 -12.22
C ILE A 327 -11.29 19.43 -12.28
N LYS A 328 -12.14 18.82 -13.11
CA LYS A 328 -13.57 19.16 -13.21
C LYS A 328 -14.35 18.58 -12.02
N VAL A 329 -15.19 19.41 -11.39
CA VAL A 329 -16.02 19.01 -10.24
C VAL A 329 -16.97 17.86 -10.60
N SER A 330 -17.52 17.84 -11.82
CA SER A 330 -18.37 16.76 -12.30
C SER A 330 -17.71 15.37 -12.26
N ARG A 331 -16.37 15.30 -12.38
CA ARG A 331 -15.63 14.04 -12.24
C ARG A 331 -15.72 13.51 -10.80
N ILE A 332 -15.71 14.40 -9.81
CA ILE A 332 -15.87 14.05 -8.39
C ILE A 332 -17.32 13.62 -8.13
N SER A 333 -18.30 14.38 -8.63
CA SER A 333 -19.73 14.05 -8.50
C SER A 333 -20.06 12.66 -9.05
N ASN A 334 -19.51 12.31 -10.22
CA ASN A 334 -19.74 11.00 -10.85
C ASN A 334 -19.13 9.83 -10.08
N LEU A 335 -18.09 10.07 -9.28
CA LEU A 335 -17.43 9.04 -8.47
C LEU A 335 -18.06 8.86 -7.09
N ALA A 336 -19.12 9.59 -6.74
CA ALA A 336 -19.69 9.56 -5.39
C ALA A 336 -20.03 8.15 -4.89
N LYS A 337 -20.56 7.27 -5.76
CA LYS A 337 -20.89 5.87 -5.42
C LYS A 337 -19.64 5.02 -5.18
N ASP A 338 -18.62 5.17 -6.03
CA ASP A 338 -17.36 4.43 -5.91
C ASP A 338 -16.54 4.91 -4.71
N LEU A 339 -16.55 6.22 -4.45
CA LEU A 339 -15.95 6.83 -3.28
C LEU A 339 -16.62 6.31 -2.01
N ALA A 340 -17.96 6.32 -1.95
CA ALA A 340 -18.71 5.76 -0.81
C ALA A 340 -18.31 4.30 -0.52
N ARG A 341 -18.25 3.47 -1.56
CA ARG A 341 -17.79 2.08 -1.46
C ARG A 341 -16.35 1.97 -0.97
N SER A 342 -15.44 2.81 -1.45
CA SER A 342 -14.02 2.80 -1.06
C SER A 342 -13.77 3.25 0.38
N LEU A 343 -14.68 4.08 0.91
CA LEU A 343 -14.69 4.58 2.28
C LEU A 343 -15.49 3.67 3.23
N ALA A 344 -16.13 2.61 2.72
CA ALA A 344 -17.04 1.74 3.46
C ALA A 344 -18.22 2.48 4.11
N VAL A 345 -18.73 3.53 3.47
CA VAL A 345 -19.90 4.29 3.93
C VAL A 345 -21.11 4.05 3.03
N ILE A 346 -22.32 4.25 3.59
CA ILE A 346 -23.59 4.01 2.90
C ILE A 346 -23.72 4.88 1.64
N SER A 347 -23.34 6.16 1.75
CA SER A 347 -23.39 7.12 0.66
C SER A 347 -22.43 8.27 0.92
N VAL A 348 -22.09 9.00 -0.14
CA VAL A 348 -21.34 10.25 -0.09
C VAL A 348 -22.10 11.26 -0.92
N ARG A 349 -22.28 12.48 -0.38
CA ARG A 349 -22.89 13.59 -1.12
C ARG A 349 -21.81 14.60 -1.50
N VAL A 350 -21.76 14.94 -2.79
CA VAL A 350 -20.83 15.94 -3.33
C VAL A 350 -21.58 17.27 -3.47
N VAL A 351 -21.09 18.30 -2.80
CA VAL A 351 -21.57 19.68 -2.91
C VAL A 351 -20.63 20.42 -3.86
N GLU A 352 -21.08 20.62 -5.09
CA GLU A 352 -20.22 21.12 -6.17
C GLU A 352 -19.71 22.54 -5.93
N VAL A 353 -20.54 23.39 -5.33
CA VAL A 353 -20.23 24.80 -5.07
C VAL A 353 -20.55 25.15 -3.63
N ILE A 354 -19.54 25.65 -2.91
CA ILE A 354 -19.72 26.24 -1.59
C ILE A 354 -19.71 27.77 -1.75
N PRO A 355 -20.80 28.48 -1.40
CA PRO A 355 -20.88 29.93 -1.54
C PRO A 355 -19.70 30.64 -0.84
N GLY A 356 -19.04 31.53 -1.58
CA GLY A 356 -17.93 32.33 -1.06
C GLY A 356 -16.58 31.60 -0.94
N LYS A 357 -16.45 30.36 -1.44
CA LYS A 357 -15.19 29.59 -1.40
C LYS A 357 -14.91 28.89 -2.73
N SER A 358 -13.62 28.61 -3.00
CA SER A 358 -13.14 27.86 -4.17
C SER A 358 -13.06 26.33 -3.94
N VAL A 359 -13.73 25.84 -2.90
CA VAL A 359 -13.66 24.45 -2.44
C VAL A 359 -14.92 23.67 -2.79
N VAL A 360 -14.76 22.37 -2.93
CA VAL A 360 -15.85 21.39 -3.12
C VAL A 360 -16.15 20.74 -1.78
N GLY A 361 -17.42 20.53 -1.46
CA GLY A 361 -17.82 19.83 -0.24
C GLY A 361 -18.01 18.35 -0.48
N ILE A 362 -17.44 17.51 0.38
CA ILE A 362 -17.74 16.08 0.46
C ILE A 362 -18.39 15.81 1.81
N GLU A 363 -19.65 15.40 1.77
CA GLU A 363 -20.44 15.08 2.95
C GLU A 363 -20.47 13.57 3.15
N ILE A 364 -19.90 13.14 4.28
CA ILE A 364 -19.78 11.73 4.67
C ILE A 364 -20.67 11.51 5.90
N PRO A 365 -21.56 10.50 5.90
CA PRO A 365 -22.33 10.14 7.08
C PRO A 365 -21.43 9.73 8.24
N ASN A 366 -21.76 10.19 9.44
CA ASN A 366 -21.07 9.75 10.65
C ASN A 366 -21.42 8.28 10.93
N GLU A 367 -20.49 7.57 11.58
CA GLU A 367 -20.71 6.22 12.11
C GLU A 367 -21.84 6.22 13.14
N ASP A 368 -21.73 7.10 14.14
CA ASP A 368 -22.78 7.37 15.11
C ASP A 368 -23.55 8.64 14.70
N ARG A 369 -24.78 8.48 14.24
CA ARG A 369 -25.67 9.59 13.87
C ARG A 369 -26.48 10.02 15.08
N GLU A 370 -26.42 11.31 15.40
CA GLU A 370 -27.26 11.88 16.44
C GLU A 370 -28.70 12.05 15.95
N ILE A 371 -29.66 11.71 16.81
CA ILE A 371 -31.08 11.97 16.53
C ILE A 371 -31.34 13.47 16.75
N VAL A 372 -31.77 14.14 15.69
CA VAL A 372 -32.28 15.50 15.77
C VAL A 372 -33.63 15.48 16.50
N ASN A 373 -33.63 15.95 17.74
CA ASN A 373 -34.83 15.99 18.57
C ASN A 373 -35.72 17.20 18.20
N PHE A 374 -37.04 16.97 18.12
CA PHE A 374 -38.00 18.00 17.73
C PHE A 374 -38.17 19.10 18.79
N ARG A 375 -38.15 18.73 20.08
CA ARG A 375 -38.21 19.67 21.22
C ARG A 375 -37.04 20.65 21.20
N ASP A 376 -35.85 20.21 20.80
CA ASP A 376 -34.66 21.07 20.69
C ASP A 376 -34.86 22.19 19.65
N VAL A 377 -35.56 21.91 18.55
CA VAL A 377 -35.84 22.92 17.52
C VAL A 377 -36.93 23.89 17.99
N LEU A 378 -38.00 23.40 18.63
CA LEU A 378 -39.08 24.25 19.15
C LEU A 378 -38.64 25.13 20.32
N SER A 379 -37.74 24.63 21.16
CA SER A 379 -37.14 25.38 22.28
C SER A 379 -36.05 26.37 21.83
N SER A 380 -35.69 26.38 20.55
CA SER A 380 -34.73 27.33 20.03
C SER A 380 -35.31 28.74 19.93
N ARG A 381 -34.47 29.75 20.18
CA ARG A 381 -34.81 31.15 19.94
C ARG A 381 -35.27 31.40 18.50
N ALA A 382 -34.70 30.68 17.52
CA ALA A 382 -35.05 30.81 16.12
C ALA A 382 -36.54 30.52 15.86
N PHE A 383 -37.10 29.51 16.53
CA PHE A 383 -38.52 29.16 16.40
C PHE A 383 -39.43 30.09 17.22
N ASP A 384 -39.08 30.31 18.49
CA ASP A 384 -39.90 31.09 19.43
C ASP A 384 -40.01 32.57 19.02
N ALA A 385 -38.89 33.19 18.63
CA ALA A 385 -38.86 34.60 18.24
C ALA A 385 -39.42 34.87 16.82
N ALA A 386 -39.70 33.82 16.04
CA ALA A 386 -40.22 33.99 14.69
C ALA A 386 -41.66 34.53 14.74
N LYS A 387 -41.94 35.62 14.03
CA LYS A 387 -43.23 36.33 14.08
C LYS A 387 -44.35 35.67 13.28
N SER A 388 -44.02 34.80 12.32
CA SER A 388 -45.01 34.19 11.45
C SER A 388 -45.78 33.10 12.19
N PRO A 389 -47.13 33.08 12.14
CA PRO A 389 -47.91 31.95 12.66
C PRO A 389 -47.61 30.67 11.88
N LEU A 390 -47.26 30.78 10.59
CA LEU A 390 -46.96 29.64 9.72
C LEU A 390 -45.47 29.24 9.75
N THR A 391 -44.82 29.38 10.91
CA THR A 391 -43.43 28.94 11.08
C THR A 391 -43.37 27.43 11.23
N LEU A 392 -42.53 26.77 10.42
CA LEU A 392 -42.29 25.34 10.44
C LEU A 392 -40.88 25.05 10.98
N ALA A 393 -40.78 24.22 12.01
CA ALA A 393 -39.51 23.67 12.50
C ALA A 393 -39.11 22.48 11.63
N LEU A 394 -38.07 22.64 10.82
CA LEU A 394 -37.64 21.60 9.85
C LEU A 394 -36.64 20.61 10.46
N GLY A 395 -35.82 21.05 11.41
CA GLY A 395 -34.77 20.22 11.99
C GLY A 395 -33.51 21.03 12.28
N HIS A 396 -32.36 20.39 12.08
CA HIS A 396 -31.05 21.04 12.17
C HIS A 396 -30.37 21.02 10.80
N ASP A 397 -29.51 22.01 10.55
CA ASP A 397 -28.61 21.98 9.40
C ASP A 397 -27.44 21.01 9.62
N ILE A 398 -26.55 20.95 8.63
CA ILE A 398 -25.37 20.10 8.64
C ILE A 398 -24.34 20.48 9.73
N SER A 399 -24.49 21.64 10.37
CA SER A 399 -23.66 22.12 11.48
C SER A 399 -24.38 22.01 12.83
N GLY A 400 -25.58 21.43 12.86
CA GLY A 400 -26.36 21.28 14.08
C GLY A 400 -27.02 22.56 14.56
N GLN A 401 -27.29 23.53 13.67
CA GLN A 401 -28.07 24.73 14.00
C GLN A 401 -29.55 24.53 13.66
N PRO A 402 -30.48 24.99 14.51
CA PRO A 402 -31.92 24.83 14.27
C PRO A 402 -32.35 25.60 13.02
N VAL A 403 -33.06 24.92 12.13
CA VAL A 403 -33.58 25.47 10.88
C VAL A 403 -35.10 25.56 10.97
N VAL A 404 -35.59 26.78 10.81
CA VAL A 404 -37.01 27.10 10.74
C VAL A 404 -37.32 27.77 9.39
N ALA A 405 -38.49 27.50 8.85
CA ALA A 405 -38.98 28.08 7.61
C ALA A 405 -40.34 28.76 7.84
N ASP A 406 -40.67 29.73 6.99
CA ASP A 406 -41.95 30.45 7.04
C ASP A 406 -42.78 30.06 5.82
N LEU A 407 -43.83 29.27 6.03
CA LEU A 407 -44.72 28.81 4.95
C LEU A 407 -45.47 29.99 4.30
N ALA A 408 -45.67 31.12 4.98
CA ALA A 408 -46.25 32.30 4.34
C ALA A 408 -45.33 32.91 3.27
N LYS A 409 -44.01 32.76 3.42
CA LYS A 409 -43.00 33.18 2.42
C LYS A 409 -42.74 32.10 1.37
N MET A 410 -43.04 30.85 1.69
CA MET A 410 -43.06 29.71 0.76
C MET A 410 -44.52 29.31 0.52
N PRO A 411 -45.31 30.15 -0.20
CA PRO A 411 -46.78 30.11 -0.13
C PRO A 411 -47.39 28.75 -0.44
N HIS A 412 -46.66 27.89 -1.15
CA HIS A 412 -46.94 26.46 -1.26
C HIS A 412 -45.64 25.66 -1.11
N LEU A 413 -45.74 24.47 -0.50
CA LEU A 413 -44.62 23.54 -0.30
C LEU A 413 -44.95 22.18 -0.90
N LEU A 414 -44.03 21.62 -1.68
CA LEU A 414 -44.10 20.24 -2.17
C LEU A 414 -43.12 19.38 -1.39
N VAL A 415 -43.61 18.29 -0.79
CA VAL A 415 -42.79 17.32 -0.03
C VAL A 415 -42.83 15.97 -0.72
N ALA A 416 -41.67 15.46 -1.13
CA ALA A 416 -41.52 14.17 -1.79
C ALA A 416 -40.42 13.33 -1.11
N GLY A 417 -40.62 12.02 -1.05
CA GLY A 417 -39.67 11.07 -0.48
C GLY A 417 -40.15 9.64 -0.63
N THR A 418 -39.22 8.70 -0.77
CA THR A 418 -39.52 7.26 -0.81
C THR A 418 -39.99 6.77 0.56
N THR A 419 -40.62 5.59 0.62
CA THR A 419 -40.97 4.95 1.88
C THR A 419 -39.71 4.79 2.76
N GLY A 420 -39.83 5.10 4.05
CA GLY A 420 -38.70 5.06 4.99
C GLY A 420 -37.75 6.26 4.94
N ALA A 421 -37.92 7.20 4.00
CA ALA A 421 -37.08 8.40 3.93
C ALA A 421 -37.42 9.46 4.99
N GLY A 422 -38.46 9.26 5.80
CA GLY A 422 -38.89 10.18 6.86
C GLY A 422 -39.94 11.21 6.44
N LYS A 423 -40.57 11.08 5.27
CA LYS A 423 -41.60 12.02 4.78
C LYS A 423 -42.72 12.25 5.79
N SER A 424 -43.32 11.18 6.30
CA SER A 424 -44.46 11.27 7.23
C SER A 424 -44.07 11.93 8.55
N VAL A 425 -42.89 11.59 9.09
CA VAL A 425 -42.33 12.26 10.28
C VAL A 425 -42.10 13.75 10.03
N GLY A 426 -41.58 14.12 8.85
CA GLY A 426 -41.41 15.52 8.46
C GLY A 426 -42.72 16.28 8.36
N VAL A 427 -43.78 15.68 7.81
CA VAL A 427 -45.12 16.30 7.76
C VAL A 427 -45.68 16.48 9.16
N ASN A 428 -45.55 15.48 10.04
CA ASN A 428 -45.98 15.59 11.44
C ASN A 428 -45.22 16.68 12.19
N ALA A 429 -43.90 16.84 11.95
CA ALA A 429 -43.11 17.93 12.50
C ALA A 429 -43.62 19.30 12.01
N MET A 430 -44.01 19.43 10.74
CA MET A 430 -44.60 20.66 10.21
C MET A 430 -45.96 20.97 10.86
N LEU A 431 -46.85 19.99 10.97
CA LEU A 431 -48.16 20.16 11.61
C LEU A 431 -48.02 20.51 13.08
N LEU A 432 -47.18 19.78 13.82
CA LEU A 432 -46.90 20.06 15.23
C LEU A 432 -46.28 21.45 15.41
N SER A 433 -45.44 21.92 14.48
CA SER A 433 -44.91 23.29 14.53
C SER A 433 -46.03 24.33 14.55
N LEU A 434 -47.07 24.15 13.74
CA LEU A 434 -48.24 25.02 13.74
C LEU A 434 -49.01 24.90 15.06
N LEU A 435 -49.25 23.69 15.55
CA LEU A 435 -50.01 23.46 16.79
C LEU A 435 -49.31 23.98 18.05
N TYR A 436 -47.97 23.97 18.09
CA TYR A 436 -47.18 24.53 19.20
C TYR A 436 -47.05 26.06 19.17
N LYS A 437 -47.45 26.69 18.05
CA LYS A 437 -47.30 28.13 17.83
C LYS A 437 -48.60 28.89 17.69
N CYS A 438 -49.66 28.24 17.23
CA CYS A 438 -50.91 28.87 16.81
C CYS A 438 -52.13 28.27 17.50
N THR A 439 -53.08 29.13 17.85
CA THR A 439 -54.41 28.72 18.28
C THR A 439 -55.33 28.49 17.05
N PRO A 440 -56.52 27.90 17.23
CA PRO A 440 -57.49 27.74 16.13
C PRO A 440 -58.02 29.06 15.53
N ALA A 441 -57.81 30.18 16.22
CA ALA A 441 -58.14 31.52 15.70
C ALA A 441 -57.05 32.05 14.76
N ASP A 442 -55.81 31.56 14.90
CA ASP A 442 -54.68 31.97 14.07
C ASP A 442 -54.53 31.10 12.82
N VAL A 443 -54.73 29.77 12.98
CA VAL A 443 -54.54 28.79 11.91
C VAL A 443 -55.67 27.75 11.91
N ARG A 444 -56.17 27.46 10.71
CA ARG A 444 -57.12 26.39 10.42
C ARG A 444 -56.54 25.44 9.39
N LEU A 445 -56.85 24.16 9.53
CA LEU A 445 -56.26 23.08 8.73
C LEU A 445 -57.33 22.37 7.91
N LEU A 446 -57.01 22.06 6.66
CA LEU A 446 -57.76 21.14 5.81
C LEU A 446 -56.86 19.95 5.45
N LEU A 447 -57.02 18.85 6.17
CA LEU A 447 -56.18 17.66 6.01
C LEU A 447 -56.83 16.64 5.08
N VAL A 448 -56.05 16.13 4.13
CA VAL A 448 -56.46 15.08 3.18
C VAL A 448 -55.52 13.88 3.31
N ASP A 449 -56.06 12.74 3.71
CA ASP A 449 -55.32 11.47 3.82
C ASP A 449 -56.11 10.33 3.16
N PRO A 450 -55.92 10.11 1.85
CA PRO A 450 -56.68 9.09 1.11
C PRO A 450 -56.32 7.66 1.49
N LYS A 451 -55.25 7.46 2.28
CA LYS A 451 -54.80 6.13 2.73
C LYS A 451 -55.15 5.86 4.20
N MET A 452 -55.56 6.87 4.96
CA MET A 452 -55.92 6.77 6.37
C MET A 452 -54.79 6.23 7.27
N LEU A 453 -53.54 6.56 6.97
CA LEU A 453 -52.39 6.01 7.69
C LEU A 453 -51.65 7.04 8.54
N GLU A 454 -51.62 8.30 8.12
CA GLU A 454 -50.65 9.26 8.62
C GLU A 454 -51.31 10.42 9.35
N LEU A 455 -52.41 10.97 8.78
CA LEU A 455 -53.03 12.19 9.30
C LEU A 455 -54.30 11.93 10.10
N SER A 456 -54.84 10.71 10.09
CA SER A 456 -56.03 10.33 10.86
C SER A 456 -55.86 10.53 12.37
N VAL A 457 -54.62 10.53 12.87
CA VAL A 457 -54.28 10.82 14.28
C VAL A 457 -54.65 12.25 14.70
N TYR A 458 -54.79 13.18 13.75
CA TYR A 458 -55.17 14.57 14.01
C TYR A 458 -56.68 14.79 14.03
N ASP A 459 -57.49 13.75 13.84
CA ASP A 459 -58.93 13.92 13.82
C ASP A 459 -59.46 14.41 15.18
N GLY A 460 -60.38 15.38 15.15
CA GLY A 460 -60.96 16.00 16.34
C GLY A 460 -60.17 17.18 16.95
N ILE A 461 -59.00 17.55 16.44
CA ILE A 461 -58.32 18.78 16.91
C ILE A 461 -59.14 20.04 16.53
N PRO A 462 -59.13 21.09 17.36
CA PRO A 462 -59.97 22.28 17.13
C PRO A 462 -59.54 23.12 15.92
N HIS A 463 -58.32 22.90 15.40
CA HIS A 463 -57.81 23.58 14.21
C HIS A 463 -58.42 23.07 12.90
N LEU A 464 -59.04 21.88 12.88
CA LEU A 464 -59.64 21.33 11.66
C LEU A 464 -60.86 22.14 11.21
N LEU A 465 -60.97 22.37 9.90
CA LEU A 465 -62.19 22.93 9.27
C LEU A 465 -63.26 21.87 9.06
N THR A 466 -62.82 20.64 8.84
CA THR A 466 -63.62 19.45 8.56
C THR A 466 -62.86 18.25 9.10
N PRO A 467 -63.54 17.13 9.43
CA PRO A 467 -62.86 15.86 9.68
C PRO A 467 -61.86 15.53 8.57
N VAL A 468 -60.82 14.76 8.92
CA VAL A 468 -59.75 14.40 7.97
C VAL A 468 -60.37 13.75 6.72
N ILE A 469 -60.13 14.34 5.56
CA ILE A 469 -60.77 13.93 4.32
C ILE A 469 -60.08 12.69 3.79
N THR A 470 -60.84 11.62 3.58
CA THR A 470 -60.35 10.34 3.07
C THR A 470 -60.84 10.06 1.65
N ASP A 471 -62.04 10.53 1.28
CA ASP A 471 -62.59 10.40 -0.06
C ASP A 471 -62.01 11.47 -1.02
N MET A 472 -61.58 11.04 -2.20
CA MET A 472 -60.95 11.93 -3.19
C MET A 472 -61.91 12.94 -3.82
N LYS A 473 -63.23 12.66 -3.86
CA LYS A 473 -64.23 13.63 -4.32
C LYS A 473 -64.45 14.71 -3.27
N ASP A 474 -64.46 14.34 -2.00
CA ASP A 474 -64.53 15.30 -0.90
C ASP A 474 -63.26 16.15 -0.82
N ALA A 475 -62.09 15.59 -1.15
CA ALA A 475 -60.87 16.38 -1.28
C ALA A 475 -60.99 17.43 -2.38
N ALA A 476 -61.57 17.07 -3.54
CA ALA A 476 -61.85 18.02 -4.61
C ALA A 476 -62.88 19.10 -4.19
N ASN A 477 -63.88 18.74 -3.38
CA ASN A 477 -64.82 19.70 -2.78
C ASN A 477 -64.13 20.65 -1.80
N GLY A 478 -63.24 20.13 -0.94
CA GLY A 478 -62.43 20.92 -0.03
C GLY A 478 -61.57 21.95 -0.76
N LEU A 479 -60.91 21.55 -1.85
CA LEU A 479 -60.14 22.49 -2.68
C LEU A 479 -61.02 23.54 -3.37
N ARG A 480 -62.21 23.16 -3.87
CA ARG A 480 -63.18 24.13 -4.42
C ARG A 480 -63.63 25.13 -3.37
N TRP A 481 -63.86 24.68 -2.14
CA TRP A 481 -64.18 25.55 -1.02
C TRP A 481 -63.03 26.50 -0.70
N CYS A 482 -61.77 26.05 -0.71
CA CYS A 482 -60.60 26.91 -0.53
C CYS A 482 -60.53 28.01 -1.59
N VAL A 483 -60.86 27.72 -2.85
CA VAL A 483 -60.93 28.73 -3.93
C VAL A 483 -62.04 29.75 -3.65
N ALA A 484 -63.23 29.29 -3.25
CA ALA A 484 -64.34 30.18 -2.92
C ALA A 484 -64.03 31.10 -1.71
N GLU A 485 -63.40 30.55 -0.67
CA GLU A 485 -62.97 31.33 0.50
C GLU A 485 -61.85 32.32 0.13
N MET A 486 -60.92 31.94 -0.75
CA MET A 486 -59.91 32.85 -1.27
C MET A 486 -60.56 34.04 -2.00
N GLU A 487 -61.52 33.79 -2.88
CA GLU A 487 -62.27 34.86 -3.58
C GLU A 487 -63.05 35.75 -2.61
N ARG A 488 -63.71 35.16 -1.61
CA ARG A 488 -64.42 35.91 -0.55
C ARG A 488 -63.45 36.85 0.17
N ARG A 489 -62.29 36.34 0.60
CA ARG A 489 -61.26 37.13 1.27
C ARG A 489 -60.74 38.25 0.38
N TYR A 490 -60.51 38.01 -0.91
CA TYR A 490 -60.10 39.08 -1.84
C TYR A 490 -61.14 40.19 -1.94
N LYS A 491 -62.44 39.86 -2.03
CA LYS A 491 -63.52 40.85 -2.09
C LYS A 491 -63.57 41.72 -0.82
N VAL A 492 -63.52 41.08 0.35
CA VAL A 492 -63.51 41.79 1.64
C VAL A 492 -62.25 42.65 1.78
N MET A 493 -61.07 42.11 1.48
CA MET A 493 -59.81 42.87 1.54
C MET A 493 -59.80 44.07 0.58
N ALA A 494 -60.32 43.90 -0.65
CA ALA A 494 -60.42 44.97 -1.64
C ALA A 494 -61.35 46.11 -1.15
N SER A 495 -62.52 45.76 -0.59
CA SER A 495 -63.46 46.75 -0.03
C SER A 495 -62.88 47.52 1.16
N LEU A 496 -61.99 46.89 1.93
CA LEU A 496 -61.30 47.51 3.06
C LEU A 496 -59.99 48.22 2.66
N GLY A 497 -59.59 48.16 1.39
CA GLY A 497 -58.36 48.77 0.89
C GLY A 497 -57.07 48.11 1.40
N VAL A 498 -57.10 46.81 1.72
CA VAL A 498 -55.96 46.07 2.27
C VAL A 498 -55.43 45.04 1.26
N ARG A 499 -54.11 44.80 1.27
CA ARG A 499 -53.41 43.96 0.27
C ARG A 499 -53.21 42.50 0.67
N ASN A 500 -53.32 42.16 1.95
CA ASN A 500 -53.06 40.80 2.45
C ASN A 500 -53.78 40.53 3.78
N LEU A 501 -53.81 39.25 4.18
CA LEU A 501 -54.49 38.78 5.38
C LEU A 501 -53.97 39.45 6.66
N SER A 502 -52.65 39.64 6.79
CA SER A 502 -52.06 40.29 7.96
C SER A 502 -52.53 41.74 8.11
N GLY A 503 -52.60 42.48 7.01
CA GLY A 503 -53.13 43.84 7.01
C GLY A 503 -54.62 43.87 7.33
N TYR A 504 -55.38 42.90 6.81
CA TYR A 504 -56.81 42.76 7.12
C TYR A 504 -57.00 42.55 8.63
N ASN A 505 -56.31 41.57 9.22
CA ASN A 505 -56.42 41.27 10.65
C ASN A 505 -56.00 42.46 11.51
N ARG A 506 -54.90 43.14 11.15
CA ARG A 506 -54.48 44.36 11.86
C ARG A 506 -55.55 45.44 11.85
N LYS A 507 -56.18 45.69 10.70
CA LYS A 507 -57.24 46.70 10.58
C LYS A 507 -58.47 46.34 11.41
N ILE A 508 -58.87 45.06 11.42
CA ILE A 508 -60.00 44.60 12.24
C ILE A 508 -59.68 44.69 13.73
N GLU A 509 -58.48 44.29 14.15
CA GLU A 509 -58.06 44.40 15.55
C GLU A 509 -57.95 45.85 16.02
N ASP A 510 -57.35 46.74 15.23
CA ASP A 510 -57.22 48.15 15.57
C ASP A 510 -58.61 48.80 15.73
N ALA A 511 -59.57 48.43 14.87
CA ALA A 511 -60.96 48.88 14.94
C ALA A 511 -61.70 48.33 16.17
N LYS A 512 -61.53 47.03 16.49
CA LYS A 512 -62.05 46.43 17.73
C LYS A 512 -61.46 47.11 18.98
N ARG A 513 -60.16 47.41 19.01
CA ARG A 513 -59.50 48.12 20.12
C ARG A 513 -59.97 49.57 20.26
N ALA A 514 -60.33 50.22 19.16
CA ALA A 514 -60.90 51.57 19.16
C ALA A 514 -62.40 51.60 19.56
N GLY A 515 -63.04 50.43 19.75
CA GLY A 515 -64.46 50.34 20.07
C GLY A 515 -65.39 50.50 18.86
N GLU A 516 -64.85 50.49 17.64
CA GLU A 516 -65.59 50.68 16.39
C GLU A 516 -65.46 49.42 15.51
N PRO A 517 -66.15 48.31 15.82
CA PRO A 517 -66.06 47.10 15.01
C PRO A 517 -66.60 47.35 13.59
N ILE A 518 -65.88 46.84 12.59
CA ILE A 518 -66.22 47.03 11.17
C ILE A 518 -67.24 45.97 10.75
N ALA A 519 -68.40 46.39 10.21
CA ALA A 519 -69.38 45.48 9.62
C ALA A 519 -68.92 44.95 8.25
N ASP A 520 -69.34 43.74 7.86
CA ASP A 520 -68.97 43.13 6.57
C ASP A 520 -69.53 43.94 5.38
N PRO A 521 -68.68 44.63 4.60
CA PRO A 521 -69.12 45.47 3.48
C PRO A 521 -69.57 44.66 2.26
N THR A 522 -69.30 43.36 2.25
CA THR A 522 -69.70 42.44 1.17
C THR A 522 -70.98 41.69 1.47
N TRP A 523 -71.51 41.82 2.69
CA TRP A 523 -72.75 41.17 3.10
C TRP A 523 -73.95 41.77 2.37
N LYS A 524 -74.90 40.90 1.97
CA LYS A 524 -76.16 41.28 1.36
C LYS A 524 -77.31 40.60 2.12
N PRO A 525 -78.43 41.32 2.38
CA PRO A 525 -79.58 40.73 3.03
C PRO A 525 -80.19 39.62 2.17
N ARG A 526 -80.61 38.53 2.81
CA ARG A 526 -81.27 37.40 2.14
C ARG A 526 -82.65 37.83 1.66
N THR A 527 -82.88 37.75 0.36
CA THR A 527 -84.14 38.17 -0.31
C THR A 527 -85.18 37.05 -0.36
N ASP A 528 -84.80 35.85 0.09
CA ASP A 528 -85.49 34.56 -0.02
C ASP A 528 -86.27 34.18 1.25
N VAL A 529 -86.20 34.97 2.32
CA VAL A 529 -86.92 34.74 3.58
C VAL A 529 -88.08 35.74 3.68
N ILE A 530 -89.28 35.30 3.30
CA ILE A 530 -90.51 36.13 3.25
C ILE A 530 -91.10 36.38 4.66
N PHE A 531 -90.66 35.64 5.68
CA PHE A 531 -91.14 35.74 7.06
C PHE A 531 -89.96 35.76 8.05
N ALA A 532 -89.34 36.92 8.21
CA ALA A 532 -88.52 37.20 9.38
C ALA A 532 -88.83 38.63 9.83
N ASP A 533 -89.56 38.78 10.93
CA ASP A 533 -89.80 40.05 11.62
C ASP A 533 -88.52 40.57 12.34
N GLU A 534 -87.33 40.19 11.85
CA GLU A 534 -86.03 40.58 12.39
C GLU A 534 -85.28 41.45 11.38
N GLU A 535 -84.90 42.66 11.79
CA GLU A 535 -84.01 43.53 11.02
C GLU A 535 -82.67 42.80 10.78
N GLN A 536 -82.40 42.40 9.53
CA GLN A 536 -81.15 41.74 9.19
C GLN A 536 -80.00 42.76 9.20
N THR A 537 -79.16 42.71 10.24
CA THR A 537 -77.94 43.52 10.34
C THR A 537 -76.73 42.78 9.78
N ALA A 538 -75.84 43.50 9.09
CA ALA A 538 -74.59 42.93 8.61
C ALA A 538 -73.72 42.42 9.79
N PRO A 539 -73.13 41.23 9.69
CA PRO A 539 -72.28 40.69 10.74
C PRO A 539 -70.99 41.51 10.88
N MET A 540 -70.48 41.62 12.11
CA MET A 540 -69.20 42.27 12.39
C MET A 540 -68.05 41.39 11.90
N LEU A 541 -67.06 42.00 11.26
CA LEU A 541 -65.87 41.32 10.79
C LEU A 541 -64.98 40.90 11.96
N GLU A 542 -64.43 39.69 11.82
CA GLU A 542 -63.47 39.14 12.77
C GLU A 542 -62.11 38.93 12.10
N PRO A 543 -61.02 38.88 12.89
CA PRO A 543 -59.73 38.40 12.40
C PRO A 543 -59.90 37.01 11.79
N LEU A 544 -59.29 36.80 10.63
CA LEU A 544 -59.40 35.56 9.88
C LEU A 544 -58.13 34.72 10.08
N PRO A 545 -58.27 33.41 10.34
CA PRO A 545 -57.13 32.50 10.45
C PRO A 545 -56.47 32.31 9.10
N ALA A 546 -55.18 31.99 9.10
CA ALA A 546 -54.55 31.37 7.95
C ALA A 546 -55.15 29.97 7.74
N ILE A 547 -55.39 29.58 6.49
CA ILE A 547 -55.87 28.24 6.15
C ILE A 547 -54.71 27.50 5.49
N VAL A 548 -54.36 26.33 6.03
CA VAL A 548 -53.26 25.46 5.55
C VAL A 548 -53.81 24.16 5.02
#